data_AF-A0A1M3LFF1-F1
#
_entry.id   AF-A0A1M3LFF1-F1
#
_cell.length_a   1.000
_cell.length_b   1.000
_cell.length_c   1.000
_cell.angle_alpha   90.00
_cell.angle_beta   90.00
_cell.angle_gamma   90.00
#
_symmetry.space_group_name_H-M   'P 1'
#
loop_
_entity.id
_entity.type
_entity.pdbx_description
1 polymer ?
#
loop_
_entity_poly.entity_id
_entity_poly.type
_entity_poly.pdbx_seq_one_letter_code
_entity_poly.pdbx_strand_id
1 'polypeptide(L)'
;MSSNARRPATGNGYRTGYLRSVAWFRRRDAWFAEQLARTGVLRCVVCWQGAARRDLELHHLDYSLVVRTRHGWDAGEEHEHLQPMHPGCHEVVHRILEADPVLRRHRTRPIATVLAIRTARVRIATLQGTSR
;
A
#
# COMPACT_ATOMS: atom_id res chain seq x y z
N MET A 1 3.01 10.31 -8.87
CA MET A 1 4.22 9.76 -8.20
C MET A 1 3.78 9.17 -6.87
N SER A 2 3.90 7.85 -6.69
CA SER A 2 3.43 7.19 -5.47
C SER A 2 4.16 7.67 -4.23
N SER A 3 3.45 7.83 -3.11
CA SER A 3 3.98 8.35 -1.83
C SER A 3 5.21 7.57 -1.32
N ASN A 4 5.36 6.31 -1.76
CA ASN A 4 6.55 5.50 -1.55
C ASN A 4 7.87 6.12 -2.05
N ALA A 5 7.85 7.13 -2.92
CA ALA A 5 9.03 7.75 -3.52
C ALA A 5 9.77 8.80 -2.64
N ARG A 6 9.22 9.27 -1.51
CA ARG A 6 9.73 10.46 -0.77
C ARG A 6 10.48 10.20 0.56
N ARG A 7 11.16 9.06 0.78
CA ARG A 7 11.90 8.79 2.05
C ARG A 7 13.35 8.30 1.86
N PRO A 8 14.27 8.55 2.81
CA PRO A 8 15.69 8.18 2.70
C PRO A 8 15.88 6.65 2.75
N ALA A 9 16.87 6.19 1.99
CA ALA A 9 17.05 4.80 1.59
C ALA A 9 17.80 3.95 2.63
N THR A 10 17.08 3.07 3.31
CA THR A 10 17.66 1.83 3.84
C THR A 10 17.03 0.66 3.07
N GLY A 11 17.75 0.15 2.05
CA GLY A 11 17.31 -0.97 1.17
C GLY A 11 17.15 -0.57 -0.31
N ASN A 12 18.26 -0.31 -1.00
CA ASN A 12 18.29 0.46 -2.25
C ASN A 12 17.65 -0.23 -3.48
N GLY A 13 17.74 -1.56 -3.65
CA GLY A 13 17.26 -2.23 -4.88
C GLY A 13 15.73 -2.26 -5.05
N TYR A 14 14.98 -2.39 -3.97
CA TYR A 14 13.53 -2.52 -4.02
C TYR A 14 12.83 -1.21 -4.42
N ARG A 15 13.12 -0.09 -3.73
CA ARG A 15 12.45 1.20 -4.01
C ARG A 15 12.91 1.86 -5.30
N THR A 16 14.20 1.77 -5.64
CA THR A 16 14.75 2.38 -6.86
C THR A 16 14.63 1.47 -8.09
N GLY A 17 14.46 0.16 -7.89
CA GLY A 17 14.33 -0.83 -8.94
C GLY A 17 12.90 -1.36 -9.10
N TYR A 18 12.41 -2.15 -8.15
CA TYR A 18 11.14 -2.89 -8.30
C TYR A 18 9.94 -1.97 -8.58
N LEU A 19 9.76 -0.92 -7.78
CA LEU A 19 8.62 0.01 -7.94
C LEU A 19 8.65 0.82 -9.24
N ARG A 20 9.73 0.75 -10.01
CA ARG A 20 9.90 1.34 -11.34
C ARG A 20 9.96 0.28 -12.45
N SER A 21 9.83 -0.99 -12.11
CA SER A 21 9.97 -2.11 -13.03
C SER A 21 8.67 -2.41 -13.77
N VAL A 22 8.80 -3.02 -14.95
CA VAL A 22 7.65 -3.54 -15.72
C VAL A 22 6.87 -4.59 -14.92
N ALA A 23 7.56 -5.40 -14.11
CA ALA A 23 6.92 -6.41 -13.27
C ALA A 23 5.93 -5.78 -12.28
N TRP A 24 6.32 -4.70 -11.60
CA TRP A 24 5.43 -3.97 -10.71
C TRP A 24 4.24 -3.35 -11.45
N PHE A 25 4.48 -2.70 -12.59
CA PHE A 25 3.38 -2.09 -13.36
C PHE A 25 2.36 -3.14 -13.83
N ARG A 26 2.83 -4.28 -14.33
CA ARG A 26 1.97 -5.42 -14.70
C ARG A 26 1.20 -5.95 -13.49
N ARG A 27 1.88 -6.17 -12.36
CA ARG A 27 1.25 -6.66 -11.13
C ARG A 27 0.17 -5.71 -10.61
N ARG A 28 0.45 -4.40 -10.62
CA ARG A 28 -0.47 -3.35 -10.23
C ARG A 28 -1.72 -3.32 -11.12
N ASP A 29 -1.52 -3.41 -12.43
CA ASP A 29 -2.65 -3.39 -13.38
C ASP A 29 -3.51 -4.66 -13.25
N ALA A 30 -2.88 -5.83 -13.11
CA ALA A 30 -3.58 -7.09 -12.84
C ALA A 30 -4.40 -7.02 -11.54
N TRP A 31 -3.84 -6.46 -10.46
CA TRP A 31 -4.55 -6.30 -9.19
C TRP A 31 -5.84 -5.49 -9.35
N PHE A 32 -5.77 -4.35 -10.04
CA PHE A 32 -6.96 -3.50 -10.22
C PHE A 32 -8.01 -4.14 -11.12
N ALA A 33 -7.59 -4.84 -12.18
CA ALA A 33 -8.50 -5.58 -13.05
C ALA A 33 -9.20 -6.71 -12.29
N GLU A 34 -8.44 -7.48 -11.51
CA GLU A 34 -8.96 -8.56 -10.67
C GLU A 34 -9.93 -8.03 -9.61
N GLN A 35 -9.59 -6.94 -8.92
CA GLN A 35 -10.46 -6.34 -7.91
C GLN A 35 -11.79 -5.87 -8.53
N LEU A 36 -11.73 -5.20 -9.68
CA LEU A 36 -12.94 -4.78 -10.40
C LEU A 36 -13.79 -5.97 -10.84
N ALA A 37 -13.17 -7.05 -11.33
CA ALA A 37 -13.88 -8.27 -11.70
C ALA A 37 -14.57 -8.93 -10.49
N ARG A 38 -13.92 -8.93 -9.32
CA ARG A 38 -14.44 -9.54 -8.08
C ARG A 38 -15.54 -8.71 -7.42
N THR A 39 -15.43 -7.38 -7.40
CA THR A 39 -16.32 -6.52 -6.58
C THR A 39 -17.11 -5.48 -7.34
N GLY A 40 -16.88 -5.31 -8.65
CA GLY A 40 -17.52 -4.28 -9.48
C GLY A 40 -17.12 -2.84 -9.17
N VAL A 41 -16.42 -2.59 -8.05
CA VAL A 41 -16.00 -1.26 -7.58
C VAL A 41 -14.60 -1.28 -6.99
N LEU A 42 -13.91 -0.15 -7.09
CA LEU A 42 -12.67 0.11 -6.35
C LEU A 42 -12.97 1.07 -5.19
N ARG A 43 -12.45 0.75 -4.01
CA ARG A 43 -12.58 1.58 -2.80
C ARG A 43 -11.24 1.70 -2.11
N CYS A 44 -10.96 2.88 -1.55
CA CYS A 44 -9.84 3.02 -0.64
C CYS A 44 -10.12 2.25 0.66
N VAL A 45 -9.21 1.39 1.09
CA VAL A 45 -9.41 0.60 2.31
C VAL A 45 -9.39 1.44 3.58
N VAL A 46 -8.94 2.70 3.53
CA VAL A 46 -8.87 3.58 4.70
C VAL A 46 -10.13 4.44 4.82
N CYS A 47 -10.46 5.24 3.80
CA CYS A 47 -11.61 6.16 3.85
C CYS A 47 -12.91 5.58 3.28
N TRP A 48 -12.87 4.35 2.74
CA TRP A 48 -13.99 3.62 2.14
C TRP A 48 -14.67 4.28 0.94
N GLN A 49 -14.21 5.46 0.51
CA GLN A 49 -14.73 6.13 -0.66
C GLN A 49 -14.42 5.34 -1.94
N GLY A 50 -15.40 5.31 -2.84
CA GLY A 50 -15.22 4.81 -4.20
C GLY A 50 -14.22 5.67 -4.97
N ALA A 51 -13.44 5.05 -5.85
CA ALA A 51 -12.37 5.75 -6.57
C ALA A 51 -12.13 5.12 -7.95
N ALA A 52 -11.59 5.89 -8.90
CA ALA A 52 -11.08 5.31 -10.13
C ALA A 52 -9.66 4.75 -9.90
N ARG A 53 -9.20 3.85 -10.78
CA ARG A 53 -7.85 3.27 -10.74
C ARG A 53 -6.74 4.33 -10.61
N ARG A 54 -6.91 5.48 -11.29
CA ARG A 54 -5.92 6.58 -11.30
C ARG A 54 -5.81 7.30 -9.95
N ASP A 55 -6.83 7.22 -9.11
CA ASP A 55 -6.89 7.88 -7.81
C ASP A 55 -6.34 7.00 -6.69
N LEU A 56 -5.99 5.75 -6.99
CA LEU A 56 -5.53 4.75 -6.03
C LEU A 56 -4.08 4.33 -6.27
N GLU A 57 -3.37 4.18 -5.15
CA GLU A 57 -2.08 3.52 -5.02
C GLU A 57 -2.28 2.17 -4.33
N LEU A 58 -1.39 1.22 -4.59
CA LEU A 58 -1.36 -0.05 -3.85
C LEU A 58 -0.31 0.03 -2.75
N HIS A 59 -0.73 -0.35 -1.55
CA HIS A 59 0.13 -0.49 -0.38
C HIS A 59 0.39 -1.97 -0.14
N HIS A 60 1.67 -2.34 0.01
CA HIS A 60 2.06 -3.69 0.35
C HIS A 60 1.95 -3.97 1.84
N LEU A 61 1.30 -5.08 2.19
CA LEU A 61 1.32 -5.64 3.55
C LEU A 61 2.62 -6.38 3.82
N ASP A 62 3.16 -7.06 2.81
CA ASP A 62 4.44 -7.76 2.84
C ASP A 62 5.19 -7.62 1.51
N TYR A 63 6.52 -7.65 1.58
CA TYR A 63 7.43 -7.63 0.45
C TYR A 63 8.19 -8.95 0.24
N SER A 64 7.96 -9.93 1.12
CA SER A 64 8.71 -11.20 1.13
C SER A 64 8.67 -11.97 -0.21
N LEU A 65 7.63 -11.77 -1.02
CA LEU A 65 7.45 -12.44 -2.31
C LEU A 65 7.97 -11.64 -3.52
N VAL A 66 8.60 -10.48 -3.30
CA VAL A 66 9.26 -9.71 -4.37
C VAL A 66 10.69 -10.19 -4.51
N VAL A 67 11.00 -10.82 -5.65
CA VAL A 67 12.31 -11.45 -5.88
C VAL A 67 13.04 -10.78 -7.04
N ARG A 68 14.34 -10.51 -6.86
CA ARG A 68 15.21 -10.10 -7.96
C ARG A 68 15.81 -11.34 -8.62
N THR A 69 15.58 -11.52 -9.91
CA THR A 69 16.10 -12.63 -10.71
C THR A 69 17.16 -12.13 -11.69
N ARG A 70 17.82 -13.06 -12.39
CA ARG A 70 18.74 -12.72 -13.49
C ARG A 70 18.06 -12.00 -14.67
N HIS A 71 16.73 -12.11 -14.78
CA HIS A 71 15.93 -11.53 -15.87
C HIS A 71 15.18 -10.25 -15.46
N GLY A 72 15.37 -9.76 -14.24
CA GLY A 72 14.72 -8.55 -13.74
C GLY A 72 14.06 -8.79 -12.39
N TRP A 73 12.85 -8.25 -12.22
CA TRP A 73 12.06 -8.44 -11.00
C TRP A 73 10.93 -9.41 -11.24
N ASP A 74 10.63 -10.20 -10.22
CA ASP A 74 9.44 -11.02 -10.14
C ASP A 74 8.51 -10.49 -9.04
N ALA A 75 7.23 -10.39 -9.38
CA ALA A 75 6.18 -9.78 -8.57
C ALA A 75 5.26 -10.88 -8.02
N GLY A 76 5.77 -11.65 -7.05
CA GLY A 76 5.08 -12.80 -6.47
C GLY A 76 3.99 -12.45 -5.46
N GLU A 77 3.65 -11.16 -5.26
CA GLU A 77 2.65 -10.78 -4.29
C GLU A 77 1.25 -11.30 -4.67
N GLU A 78 0.63 -12.09 -3.80
CA GLU A 78 -0.79 -12.43 -3.92
C GLU A 78 -1.70 -11.19 -3.83
N HIS A 79 -2.97 -11.33 -4.23
CA HIS A 79 -3.92 -10.22 -4.26
C HIS A 79 -4.12 -9.58 -2.88
N GLU A 80 -4.14 -10.39 -1.84
CA GLU A 80 -4.37 -10.05 -0.45
C GLU A 80 -3.18 -9.28 0.17
N HIS A 81 -1.99 -9.45 -0.38
CA HIS A 81 -0.78 -8.74 0.05
C HIS A 81 -0.76 -7.26 -0.37
N LEU A 82 -1.72 -6.83 -1.18
CA LEU A 82 -1.82 -5.47 -1.71
C LEU A 82 -3.17 -4.85 -1.30
N GLN A 83 -3.14 -3.59 -0.89
CA GLN A 83 -4.34 -2.87 -0.44
C GLN A 83 -4.46 -1.50 -1.14
N PRO A 84 -5.62 -1.18 -1.74
CA PRO A 84 -5.80 0.07 -2.47
C PRO A 84 -6.05 1.26 -1.53
N MET A 85 -5.34 2.35 -1.76
CA MET A 85 -5.44 3.56 -0.95
C MET A 85 -5.34 4.82 -1.79
N HIS A 86 -6.08 5.87 -1.43
CA HIS A 86 -5.78 7.21 -1.93
C HIS A 86 -4.39 7.65 -1.47
N PRO A 87 -3.65 8.45 -2.25
CA PRO A 87 -2.31 8.92 -1.89
C PRO A 87 -2.22 9.53 -0.47
N GLY A 88 -3.20 10.35 -0.08
CA GLY A 88 -3.23 10.95 1.26
C GLY A 88 -3.47 9.93 2.39
N CYS A 89 -4.38 8.98 2.18
CA CYS A 89 -4.60 7.88 3.13
C CYS A 89 -3.37 6.98 3.26
N HIS A 90 -2.71 6.72 2.13
CA HIS A 90 -1.49 5.94 2.05
C HIS A 90 -0.36 6.60 2.87
N GLU A 91 -0.22 7.92 2.77
CA GLU A 91 0.77 8.66 3.55
C GLU A 91 0.47 8.61 5.06
N VAL A 92 -0.79 8.71 5.48
CA VAL A 92 -1.17 8.59 6.90
C VAL A 92 -0.77 7.23 7.47
N VAL A 93 -1.00 6.13 6.73
CA VAL A 93 -0.58 4.79 7.15
C VAL A 93 0.94 4.72 7.33
N HIS A 94 1.71 5.27 6.39
CA HIS A 94 3.16 5.36 6.52
C HIS A 94 3.60 6.16 7.75
N ARG A 95 3.03 7.34 7.99
CA ARG A 95 3.35 8.14 9.18
C ARG A 95 3.07 7.38 10.48
N ILE A 96 1.99 6.60 10.56
CA ILE A 96 1.68 5.77 11.74
C ILE A 96 2.75 4.69 11.95
N LEU A 97 3.10 3.95 10.89
CA LEU A 97 4.16 2.92 10.94
C LEU A 97 5.53 3.50 11.30
N GLU A 98 5.78 4.76 10.95
CA GLU A 98 7.04 5.45 11.24
C GLU A 98 7.12 5.95 12.68
N ALA A 99 6.01 6.48 13.19
CA ALA A 99 5.90 7.06 14.51
C ALA A 99 5.86 6.01 15.64
N ASP A 100 5.50 4.76 15.35
CA ASP A 100 5.37 3.70 16.34
C ASP A 100 6.43 2.60 16.14
N PRO A 101 7.55 2.64 16.90
CA PRO A 101 8.58 1.62 16.86
C PRO A 101 8.08 0.23 17.26
N VAL A 102 7.02 0.13 18.07
CA VAL A 102 6.46 -1.15 18.51
C VAL A 102 5.71 -1.83 17.37
N LEU A 103 4.84 -1.08 16.69
CA LEU A 103 4.23 -1.57 15.46
C LEU A 103 5.30 -1.94 14.43
N ARG A 104 6.35 -1.12 14.30
CA ARG A 104 7.39 -1.33 13.29
C ARG A 104 8.32 -2.51 13.57
N ARG A 105 8.70 -2.74 14.83
CA ARG A 105 9.81 -3.65 15.21
C ARG A 105 9.36 -4.90 15.97
N HIS A 106 8.24 -4.85 16.69
CA HIS A 106 7.77 -5.95 17.55
C HIS A 106 6.62 -6.75 16.92
N ARG A 107 6.22 -6.42 15.68
CA ARG A 107 5.18 -7.12 14.93
C ARG A 107 5.70 -7.52 13.55
N THR A 108 5.08 -8.54 12.97
CA THR A 108 5.30 -8.84 11.55
C THR A 108 4.77 -7.69 10.71
N ARG A 109 5.37 -7.49 9.53
CA ARG A 109 5.00 -6.39 8.63
C ARG A 109 3.51 -6.39 8.24
N PRO A 110 2.87 -7.55 7.96
CA PRO A 110 1.43 -7.60 7.71
C PRO A 110 0.61 -7.11 8.90
N ILE A 111 0.92 -7.60 10.12
CA ILE A 111 0.19 -7.24 11.34
C ILE A 111 0.35 -5.74 11.62
N ALA A 112 1.57 -5.21 11.53
CA ALA A 112 1.85 -3.79 11.71
C ALA A 112 1.02 -2.92 10.76
N THR A 113 0.97 -3.32 9.49
CA THR A 113 0.26 -2.58 8.44
C THR A 113 -1.25 -2.61 8.64
N VAL A 114 -1.82 -3.77 8.97
CA VAL A 114 -3.26 -3.90 9.26
C VAL A 114 -3.65 -3.04 10.47
N LEU A 115 -2.84 -3.03 11.53
CA LEU A 115 -3.06 -2.17 12.69
C LEU A 115 -2.95 -0.68 12.34
N ALA A 116 -1.97 -0.30 11.51
CA ALA A 116 -1.82 1.07 11.06
C ALA A 116 -3.01 1.54 10.20
N ILE A 117 -3.55 0.68 9.33
CA ILE A 117 -4.77 0.95 8.56
C ILE A 117 -5.96 1.14 9.50
N ARG A 118 -6.11 0.29 10.53
CA ARG A 118 -7.19 0.43 11.52
C ARG A 118 -7.09 1.75 12.27
N THR A 119 -5.89 2.13 12.70
CA THR A 119 -5.64 3.43 13.35
C THR A 119 -5.93 4.60 12.40
N ALA A 120 -5.53 4.50 11.13
CA ALA A 120 -5.80 5.53 10.12
C ALA A 120 -7.30 5.72 9.87
N ARG A 121 -8.07 4.60 9.79
CA ARG A 121 -9.54 4.63 9.68
C ARG A 121 -10.18 5.43 10.81
N VAL A 122 -9.79 5.14 12.06
CA VAL A 122 -10.32 5.85 13.24
C VAL A 122 -10.00 7.34 13.17
N ARG A 123 -8.74 7.71 12.89
CA ARG A 123 -8.32 9.11 12.82
C ARG A 123 -9.06 9.90 11.73
N ILE A 124 -9.22 9.32 10.54
CA ILE A 124 -9.92 9.97 9.43
C ILE A 124 -11.41 10.11 9.73
N ALA A 125 -12.05 9.07 10.30
CA ALA A 125 -13.44 9.13 10.70
C ALA A 125 -13.69 10.24 11.73
N THR A 126 -12.80 10.39 12.71
CA THR A 126 -12.87 11.50 13.69
C THR A 126 -12.81 12.85 12.97
N LEU A 127 -11.83 13.09 12.10
CA LEU A 127 -11.68 14.37 11.39
C LEU A 127 -12.89 14.69 10.48
N GLN A 128 -13.47 13.68 9.84
CA GLN A 128 -14.67 13.82 9.02
C GLN A 128 -15.94 14.06 9.86
N GLY A 129 -16.00 13.52 11.08
CA GLY A 129 -17.10 13.73 12.03
C GLY A 129 -17.04 15.05 12.79
N THR A 130 -15.84 15.62 12.99
CA THR A 130 -15.64 16.93 13.63
C THR A 130 -15.89 18.12 12.67
N SER A 131 -16.19 17.86 11.40
CA SER A 131 -16.53 18.89 10.40
C SER A 131 -18.04 19.13 10.27
N ARG A 132 -18.81 18.96 11.35
CA ARG A 132 -20.24 19.31 11.42
C ARG A 132 -20.51 20.25 12.57
#